data_AF-A0A2V8R203-F1
#
_entry.id   AF-A0A2V8R203-F1
#
_cell.length_a   1.000
_cell.length_b   1.000
_cell.length_c   1.000
_cell.angle_alpha   90.00
_cell.angle_beta   90.00
_cell.angle_gamma   90.00
#
_symmetry.space_group_name_H-M   'P 1'
#
loop_
_entity.id
_entity.type
_entity.pdbx_description
1 polymer ?
#
loop_
_entity_poly.entity_id
_entity_poly.type
_entity_poly.pdbx_seq_one_letter_code
_entity_poly.pdbx_strand_id
1 'polypeptide(L)'
;MIRLLVDKYTRRKYANARMSEEQLVAEGDKSNGVLLSSGYIAGGTLAGVIFAFMNIPLKDKLDQFEKWATANNPFFEGPWSDVLAMIPFILLTVLLYVAGREWWLSGRRRPDSLTRDLK
;
A
#
# COMPACT_ATOMS: atom_id res chain seq x y z
N MET A 1 -7.22 8.79 -2.69
CA MET A 1 -6.65 9.80 -1.76
C MET A 1 -5.12 9.83 -1.77
N ILE A 2 -4.42 8.73 -1.44
CA ILE A 2 -2.94 8.72 -1.39
C ILE A 2 -2.28 9.04 -2.72
N ARG A 3 -2.80 8.51 -3.84
CA ARG A 3 -2.33 8.85 -5.19
C ARG A 3 -2.31 10.36 -5.43
N LEU A 4 -3.41 11.04 -5.13
CA LEU A 4 -3.53 12.50 -5.26
C LEU A 4 -2.52 13.25 -4.38
N LEU A 5 -2.27 12.78 -3.15
CA LEU A 5 -1.29 13.40 -2.24
C LEU A 5 0.14 13.23 -2.74
N VAL A 6 0.48 12.05 -3.29
CA VAL A 6 1.77 11.77 -3.89
C VAL A 6 1.94 12.58 -5.19
N ASP A 7 0.93 12.64 -6.05
CA ASP A 7 0.98 13.40 -7.31
C ASP A 7 1.14 14.90 -7.04
N LYS A 8 0.46 15.44 -6.03
CA LYS A 8 0.65 16.83 -5.59
C LYS A 8 2.07 17.10 -5.11
N TYR A 9 2.70 16.12 -4.44
CA TYR A 9 4.11 16.21 -4.06
C TYR A 9 5.03 16.16 -5.29
N THR A 10 4.81 15.22 -6.21
CA THR A 10 5.59 15.10 -7.46
C THR A 10 5.52 16.37 -8.30
N ARG A 11 4.32 16.95 -8.48
CA ARG A 11 4.15 18.22 -9.20
C ARG A 11 4.93 19.37 -8.57
N ARG A 12 5.03 19.42 -7.23
CA ARG A 12 5.87 20.41 -6.53
C ARG A 12 7.36 20.12 -6.70
N LYS A 13 7.77 18.86 -6.62
CA LYS A 13 9.17 18.43 -6.79
C LYS A 13 9.72 18.79 -8.17
N TYR A 14 8.91 18.65 -9.21
CA TYR A 14 9.27 18.95 -10.60
C TYR A 14 8.73 20.30 -11.10
N ALA A 15 8.28 21.20 -10.23
CA ALA A 15 7.71 22.50 -10.64
C ALA A 15 8.68 23.38 -11.45
N ASN A 16 9.99 23.22 -11.24
CA ASN A 16 11.04 23.92 -11.98
C ASN A 16 11.53 23.14 -13.21
N ALA A 17 11.10 21.90 -13.39
CA ALA A 17 11.36 21.12 -14.59
C ALA A 17 10.27 21.45 -15.62
N ARG A 18 10.65 21.76 -16.86
CA ARG A 18 9.71 21.99 -17.97
C ARG A 18 9.11 20.67 -18.46
N MET A 19 8.40 19.96 -17.59
CA MET A 19 7.72 18.70 -17.93
C MET A 19 6.28 18.98 -18.36
N SER A 20 5.82 18.29 -19.40
CA SER A 20 4.39 18.28 -19.76
C SER A 20 3.58 17.50 -18.70
N GLU A 21 2.24 17.66 -18.70
CA GLU A 21 1.39 16.87 -17.80
C GLU A 21 1.55 15.36 -17.99
N GLU A 22 1.66 14.91 -19.23
CA GLU A 22 1.85 13.50 -19.56
C GLU A 22 3.16 12.95 -18.99
N GLN A 23 4.24 13.73 -19.06
CA GLN A 23 5.54 13.37 -18.49
C GLN A 23 5.49 13.29 -16.96
N LEU A 24 4.73 14.19 -16.30
CA LEU A 24 4.54 14.16 -14.85
C LEU A 24 3.75 12.93 -14.38
N VAL A 25 2.72 12.52 -15.13
CA VAL A 25 1.95 11.30 -14.84
C VAL A 25 2.82 10.06 -15.01
N ALA A 26 3.53 9.95 -16.14
CA ALA A 26 4.42 8.83 -16.42
C ALA A 26 5.53 8.69 -15.37
N GLU A 27 6.05 9.80 -14.85
CA GLU A 27 7.03 9.77 -13.77
C GLU A 27 6.39 9.34 -12.43
N GLY A 28 5.17 9.80 -12.17
CA GLY A 28 4.39 9.36 -11.02
C GLY A 28 4.06 7.85 -11.03
N ASP A 29 3.85 7.25 -12.21
CA ASP A 29 3.58 5.82 -12.37
C ASP A 29 4.80 4.93 -12.09
N LYS A 30 6.02 5.48 -12.22
CA LYS A 30 7.27 4.77 -11.86
C LYS A 30 7.59 4.83 -10.36
N SER A 31 6.76 5.49 -9.56
CA SER A 31 7.06 5.71 -8.15
C SER A 31 7.12 4.41 -7.34
N ASN A 32 7.96 4.40 -6.30
CA ASN A 32 8.07 3.25 -5.38
C ASN A 32 6.74 2.95 -4.66
N GLY A 33 5.85 3.94 -4.52
CA GLY A 33 4.50 3.74 -3.99
C GLY A 33 3.63 2.85 -4.89
N VAL A 34 3.73 3.00 -6.22
CA VAL A 34 3.01 2.15 -7.19
C VAL A 34 3.56 0.71 -7.13
N LEU A 35 4.88 0.54 -7.05
CA LEU A 35 5.51 -0.78 -6.92
C LEU A 35 5.13 -1.48 -5.60
N LEU A 36 5.12 -0.74 -4.48
CA LEU A 36 4.67 -1.28 -3.19
C LEU A 36 3.21 -1.72 -3.25
N SER A 37 2.35 -0.92 -3.89
CA SER A 37 0.92 -1.23 -4.04
C SER A 37 0.70 -2.52 -4.84
N SER A 38 1.37 -2.69 -5.99
CA SER A 38 1.22 -3.90 -6.80
C SER A 38 1.78 -5.14 -6.08
N GLY A 39 2.93 -5.00 -5.42
CA GLY A 39 3.50 -6.05 -4.58
C GLY A 39 2.59 -6.45 -3.41
N TYR A 40 1.96 -5.49 -2.75
CA TYR A 40 1.00 -5.74 -1.67
C TYR A 40 -0.23 -6.51 -2.16
N ILE A 41 -0.78 -6.15 -3.33
CA ILE A 41 -1.93 -6.86 -3.92
C ILE A 41 -1.56 -8.30 -4.28
N ALA A 42 -0.41 -8.49 -4.94
CA ALA A 42 0.08 -9.82 -5.32
C ALA A 42 0.36 -10.70 -4.09
N GLY A 43 1.07 -10.14 -3.11
CA GLY A 43 1.38 -10.83 -1.86
C GLY A 43 0.14 -11.15 -1.04
N GLY A 44 -0.82 -10.22 -0.94
CA GLY A 44 -2.08 -10.42 -0.24
C GLY A 44 -2.91 -11.55 -0.85
N THR A 45 -2.97 -11.61 -2.19
CA THR A 45 -3.65 -12.70 -2.90
C THR A 45 -2.99 -14.05 -2.60
N LEU A 46 -1.67 -14.12 -2.70
CA LEU A 46 -0.93 -15.36 -2.42
C LEU A 46 -1.08 -15.80 -0.95
N ALA A 47 -0.99 -14.86 0.00
CA ALA A 47 -1.18 -15.15 1.42
C ALA A 47 -2.60 -15.65 1.70
N GLY A 48 -3.62 -15.05 1.09
CA GLY A 48 -5.02 -15.49 1.22
C GLY A 48 -5.23 -16.92 0.70
N VAL A 49 -4.64 -17.25 -0.45
CA VAL A 49 -4.69 -18.62 -1.01
C VAL A 49 -4.02 -19.61 -0.07
N ILE A 50 -2.81 -19.31 0.41
CA ILE A 50 -2.08 -20.17 1.35
C ILE A 50 -2.89 -20.39 2.64
N PHE A 51 -3.42 -19.31 3.22
CA PHE A 51 -4.22 -19.35 4.44
C PHE A 51 -5.48 -20.21 4.27
N ALA A 52 -6.17 -20.11 3.12
CA ALA A 52 -7.35 -20.91 2.83
C ALA A 52 -7.06 -22.42 2.87
N PHE A 53 -5.92 -22.86 2.34
CA PHE A 53 -5.53 -24.27 2.39
C PHE A 53 -5.06 -24.70 3.78
N MET A 54 -4.35 -23.84 4.52
CA MET A 54 -3.84 -24.16 5.86
C MET A 54 -4.91 -24.25 6.94
N ASN A 55 -6.05 -23.55 6.76
CA ASN A 55 -7.09 -23.49 7.79
C ASN A 55 -8.02 -24.70 7.84
N ILE A 56 -8.05 -25.52 6.79
CA ILE A 56 -8.89 -26.72 6.70
C ILE A 56 -8.71 -27.64 7.93
N PRO A 57 -7.49 -27.99 8.37
CA PRO A 57 -7.28 -28.80 9.58
C PRO A 57 -7.46 -28.05 10.91
N LEU A 58 -7.57 -26.72 10.92
CA LEU A 58 -7.63 -25.91 12.16
C LEU A 58 -9.04 -25.44 12.53
N LYS A 59 -10.07 -25.81 11.74
CA LYS A 59 -11.44 -25.32 11.87
C LYS A 59 -11.97 -25.33 13.30
N ASP A 60 -11.87 -26.45 14.02
CA ASP A 60 -12.43 -26.55 15.38
C ASP A 60 -11.77 -25.60 16.38
N LYS A 61 -10.46 -25.33 16.21
CA LYS A 61 -9.74 -24.36 17.06
C LYS A 61 -10.12 -22.93 16.72
N LEU A 62 -10.35 -22.63 15.44
CA LEU A 62 -10.82 -21.33 14.98
C LEU A 62 -12.24 -21.05 15.52
N ASP A 63 -13.14 -22.03 15.45
CA ASP A 63 -14.50 -21.92 15.97
C ASP A 63 -14.53 -21.69 17.50
N GLN A 64 -13.63 -22.35 18.25
CA GLN A 64 -13.48 -22.10 19.69
C GLN A 64 -12.94 -20.70 19.99
N PHE A 65 -11.95 -20.25 19.21
CA PHE A 65 -11.39 -18.91 19.35
C PHE A 65 -12.43 -17.83 19.04
N GLU A 66 -13.22 -18.01 17.97
CA GLU A 66 -14.31 -17.11 17.59
C GLU A 66 -15.35 -16.96 18.70
N LYS A 67 -15.81 -18.08 19.28
CA LYS A 67 -16.75 -18.04 20.42
C LYS A 67 -16.19 -17.29 21.62
N TRP A 68 -14.93 -17.53 21.95
CA TRP A 68 -14.27 -16.82 23.04
C TRP A 68 -14.16 -15.32 22.73
N ALA A 69 -13.80 -14.97 21.49
CA ALA A 69 -13.64 -13.59 21.04
C ALA A 69 -14.98 -12.83 21.05
N THR A 70 -16.06 -13.42 20.55
CA THR A 70 -17.41 -12.82 20.63
C THR A 70 -17.82 -12.55 22.08
N ALA A 71 -17.51 -13.47 23.01
CA ALA A 71 -17.91 -13.31 24.40
C ALA A 71 -17.04 -12.33 25.21
N ASN A 72 -15.77 -12.14 24.85
CA ASN A 72 -14.80 -11.44 25.70
C ASN A 72 -14.08 -10.26 25.02
N ASN A 73 -14.18 -10.10 23.70
CA ASN A 73 -13.47 -9.07 22.95
C ASN A 73 -14.44 -8.04 22.35
N PRO A 74 -14.51 -6.81 22.91
CA PRO A 74 -15.41 -5.76 22.42
C PRO A 74 -15.05 -5.21 21.03
N PHE A 75 -13.88 -5.59 20.50
CA PHE A 75 -13.44 -5.25 19.15
C PHE A 75 -13.61 -6.40 18.14
N PHE A 76 -14.15 -7.55 18.56
CA PHE A 76 -14.41 -8.66 17.67
C PHE A 76 -15.75 -8.51 16.94
N GLU A 77 -16.80 -8.14 17.69
CA GLU A 77 -18.15 -7.94 17.16
C GLU A 77 -18.83 -6.75 17.86
N GLY A 78 -19.72 -6.04 17.13
CA GLY A 78 -20.46 -4.88 17.63
C GLY A 78 -19.94 -3.53 17.13
N PRO A 79 -20.36 -2.40 17.72
CA PRO A 79 -20.12 -1.05 17.17
C PRO A 79 -18.65 -0.64 17.02
N TRP A 80 -17.73 -1.34 17.70
CA TRP A 80 -16.29 -1.06 17.70
C TRP A 80 -15.47 -2.10 16.92
N SER A 81 -16.11 -3.04 16.23
CA SER A 81 -15.44 -4.12 15.49
C SER A 81 -14.42 -3.61 14.47
N ASP A 82 -14.72 -2.46 13.88
CA ASP A 82 -13.91 -1.92 12.78
C ASP A 82 -12.59 -1.32 13.25
N VAL A 83 -12.46 -0.97 14.54
CA VAL A 83 -11.29 -0.24 15.07
C VAL A 83 -10.00 -1.03 14.87
N LEU A 84 -10.03 -2.34 15.16
CA LEU A 84 -8.85 -3.19 14.95
C LEU A 84 -8.55 -3.37 13.46
N ALA A 85 -9.58 -3.46 12.62
CA ALA A 85 -9.41 -3.54 11.18
C ALA A 85 -8.78 -2.25 10.60
N MET A 86 -9.05 -1.08 11.19
CA MET A 86 -8.47 0.18 10.74
C MET A 86 -6.94 0.23 10.88
N ILE A 87 -6.35 -0.44 11.87
CA ILE A 87 -4.90 -0.41 12.12
C ILE A 87 -4.08 -0.83 10.90
N PRO A 88 -4.26 -2.03 10.31
CA PRO A 88 -3.51 -2.43 9.11
C PRO A 88 -3.80 -1.54 7.90
N PHE A 89 -5.02 -1.02 7.74
CA PHE A 89 -5.34 -0.09 6.64
C PHE A 89 -4.62 1.26 6.78
N ILE A 90 -4.60 1.83 7.99
CA ILE A 90 -3.87 3.06 8.29
C ILE A 90 -2.38 2.84 8.06
N LEU A 91 -1.84 1.73 8.55
CA LEU A 91 -0.43 1.38 8.38
C LEU A 91 -0.07 1.27 6.90
N LEU A 92 -0.86 0.54 6.10
CA LEU A 92 -0.66 0.45 4.65
C LEU A 92 -0.72 1.82 3.97
N THR A 93 -1.68 2.65 4.37
CA THR A 93 -1.87 4.01 3.84
C THR A 93 -0.63 4.88 4.09
N VAL A 94 -0.09 4.84 5.32
CA VAL A 94 1.14 5.55 5.69
C VAL A 94 2.34 5.02 4.92
N LEU A 95 2.49 3.69 4.81
CA LEU A 95 3.58 3.06 4.06
C LEU A 95 3.57 3.48 2.58
N LEU A 96 2.41 3.46 1.93
CA LEU A 96 2.25 3.88 0.53
C LEU A 96 2.61 5.35 0.35
N TYR A 97 2.20 6.21 1.28
CA TYR A 97 2.53 7.63 1.21
C TYR A 97 4.04 7.89 1.39
N VAL A 98 4.66 7.24 2.38
CA VAL A 98 6.10 7.35 2.66
C VAL A 98 6.95 6.80 1.52
N ALA A 99 6.57 5.65 0.95
CA ALA A 99 7.22 5.06 -0.20
C ALA A 99 7.06 5.94 -1.46
N GLY A 100 5.85 6.47 -1.70
CA GLY A 100 5.57 7.38 -2.81
C GLY A 100 6.32 8.71 -2.72
N ARG A 101 6.63 9.18 -1.50
CA ARG A 101 7.48 10.37 -1.28
C ARG A 101 8.98 10.10 -1.37
N GLU A 102 9.39 8.86 -1.66
CA GLU A 102 10.79 8.46 -1.75
C GLU A 102 11.59 8.62 -0.44
N TRP A 103 10.93 8.69 0.72
CA TRP A 103 11.64 8.87 2.00
C TRP A 103 12.31 7.58 2.51
N TRP A 104 11.73 6.43 2.19
CA TRP A 104 12.22 5.13 2.68
C TRP A 104 12.81 4.25 1.57
N LEU A 105 12.11 4.08 0.45
CA LEU A 105 12.51 3.13 -0.61
C LEU A 105 13.19 3.80 -1.81
N SER A 106 13.88 4.93 -1.61
CA SER A 106 14.63 5.64 -2.67
C SER A 106 15.86 4.83 -3.10
N GLY A 107 15.64 3.81 -3.93
CA GLY A 107 16.71 3.11 -4.65
C GLY A 107 17.51 4.06 -5.54
N ARG A 108 18.71 3.62 -5.98
CA ARG A 108 19.59 4.38 -6.87
C ARG A 108 18.79 4.94 -8.07
N ARG A 109 18.71 6.26 -8.18
CA ARG A 109 18.07 6.95 -9.32
C ARG A 109 18.66 6.40 -10.61
N ARG A 110 17.84 5.75 -11.46
CA ARG A 110 18.23 5.52 -12.85
C ARG A 110 18.30 6.89 -13.53
N PRO A 111 19.34 7.19 -14.33
CA PRO A 111 19.40 8.44 -15.08
C PRO A 111 18.14 8.59 -15.92
N ASP A 112 17.48 9.74 -15.80
CA ASP A 112 16.20 10.03 -16.45
C ASP A 112 16.32 9.83 -17.96
N SER A 113 15.54 8.92 -18.53
CA SER A 113 15.49 8.69 -19.99
C SER A 113 15.15 9.98 -20.75
N LEU A 114 14.46 10.92 -20.10
CA LEU A 114 14.11 12.23 -20.63
C LEU A 114 15.31 13.18 -20.84
N THR A 115 16.42 12.98 -20.11
CA THR A 115 17.67 13.71 -20.40
C THR A 115 18.43 13.15 -21.60
N ARG A 116 18.05 11.94 -22.06
CA ARG A 116 18.68 11.26 -23.20
C ARG A 116 18.12 11.75 -24.54
N ASP A 117 16.87 12.19 -24.55
CA ASP A 117 16.18 12.70 -25.75
C ASP A 117 16.37 14.23 -25.94
N LEU A 118 17.07 14.89 -25.02
CA LEU A 118 17.41 16.33 -25.08
C LEU A 118 18.89 16.59 -25.46
N LYS A 119 19.63 15.56 -25.86
CA LYS A 119 20.96 15.65 -26.47
C LYS A 119 20.92 15.12 -27.89
#